data_AF-A0AAV5DRF1-F1
#
_entry.id   AF-A0AAV5DRF1-F1
#
_cell.length_a   1.000
_cell.length_b   1.000
_cell.length_c   1.000
_cell.angle_alpha   90.00
_cell.angle_beta   90.00
_cell.angle_gamma   90.00
#
_symmetry.space_group_name_H-M   'P 1'
#
loop_
_entity.id
_entity.type
_entity.pdbx_description
1 polymer ?
#
loop_
_entity_poly.entity_id
_entity_poly.type
_entity_poly.pdbx_seq_one_letter_code
_entity_poly.pdbx_strand_id
1 'polypeptide(L)'
;MTATLIYSLMSIDLPQWALKEVDKHRRGYLWRGRKEAKGGHCLVAWGKVTRPKELGGLGISDLRNLGIALRARWLSLQNTDPNHPWSMLQIQVPEQVKALFSVAMASDVGDGMETLFWEDRWLHGQRIVDIAPRLHAVVAKRVAKKRTVAEAINEFLWLHDERQHTQ
;
A
#
# COMPACT_ATOMS: atom_id res chain seq x y z
N MET A 1 -11.35 -11.82 -18.37
CA MET A 1 -10.22 -10.85 -18.43
C MET A 1 -9.02 -11.62 -18.90
N THR A 2 -8.34 -11.19 -19.96
CA THR A 2 -7.18 -11.93 -20.48
C THR A 2 -6.00 -11.80 -19.52
N ALA A 3 -5.19 -12.85 -19.39
CA ALA A 3 -4.00 -12.87 -18.53
C ALA A 3 -3.04 -11.70 -18.84
N THR A 4 -2.96 -11.29 -20.11
CA THR A 4 -2.16 -10.15 -20.57
C THR A 4 -2.50 -8.83 -19.88
N LEU A 5 -3.79 -8.56 -19.65
CA LEU A 5 -4.21 -7.32 -19.00
C LEU A 5 -3.82 -7.32 -17.51
N ILE A 6 -3.98 -8.45 -16.83
CA ILE A 6 -3.59 -8.60 -15.42
C ILE A 6 -2.07 -8.41 -15.29
N TYR A 7 -1.30 -9.06 -16.16
CA TYR A 7 0.16 -8.89 -16.18
C TYR A 7 0.55 -7.43 -16.40
N SER A 8 -0.04 -6.76 -17.40
CA SER A 8 0.24 -5.35 -17.69
C SER A 8 -0.10 -4.44 -16.51
N LEU A 9 -1.25 -4.65 -15.88
CA LEU A 9 -1.64 -3.88 -14.69
C LEU A 9 -0.71 -4.12 -13.49
N MET A 10 -0.14 -5.32 -13.37
CA MET A 10 0.78 -5.65 -12.31
C MET A 10 2.18 -5.07 -12.55
N SER A 11 2.65 -5.02 -13.80
CA SER A 11 4.03 -4.65 -14.14
C SER A 11 4.24 -3.17 -14.46
N ILE A 12 3.25 -2.50 -15.06
CA ILE A 12 3.38 -1.11 -15.53
C ILE A 12 2.22 -0.24 -15.05
N ASP A 13 2.50 1.02 -14.71
CA ASP A 13 1.45 2.00 -14.41
C ASP A 13 0.81 2.52 -15.69
N LEU A 14 -0.29 1.89 -16.10
CA LEU A 14 -0.98 2.23 -17.34
C LEU A 14 -1.56 3.66 -17.26
N PRO A 15 -1.30 4.51 -18.26
CA PRO A 15 -1.87 5.85 -18.29
C PRO A 15 -3.40 5.78 -18.41
N GLN A 16 -4.07 6.82 -17.91
CA GLN A 16 -5.54 6.83 -17.82
C GLN A 16 -6.24 6.62 -19.17
N TRP A 17 -5.65 7.10 -20.28
CA TRP A 17 -6.21 6.88 -21.62
C TRP A 17 -6.21 5.40 -22.00
N ALA A 18 -5.16 4.64 -21.64
CA ALA A 18 -5.07 3.22 -21.95
C ALA A 18 -6.12 2.42 -21.17
N LEU A 19 -6.32 2.75 -19.90
CA LEU A 19 -7.39 2.17 -19.08
C LEU A 19 -8.79 2.46 -19.69
N LYS A 20 -9.01 3.70 -20.14
CA LYS A 20 -10.26 4.11 -20.80
C LYS A 20 -10.50 3.34 -22.11
N GLU A 21 -9.44 3.10 -22.89
CA GLU A 21 -9.53 2.30 -24.11
C GLU A 21 -9.88 0.84 -23.79
N VAL A 22 -9.22 0.20 -22.83
CA VAL A 22 -9.58 -1.16 -22.42
C VAL A 22 -11.03 -1.23 -21.93
N ASP A 23 -11.48 -0.24 -21.16
CA ASP A 23 -12.87 -0.17 -20.70
C ASP A 23 -13.87 0.16 -21.82
N LYS A 24 -13.46 0.86 -22.90
CA LYS A 24 -14.29 1.02 -24.11
C LYS A 24 -14.60 -0.35 -24.72
N HIS A 25 -13.58 -1.22 -24.84
CA HIS A 25 -13.76 -2.58 -25.36
C HIS A 25 -14.64 -3.41 -24.43
N ARG A 26 -14.35 -3.41 -23.11
CA ARG A 26 -15.14 -4.15 -22.12
C ARG A 26 -16.62 -3.73 -22.14
N ARG A 27 -16.92 -2.43 -22.26
CA ARG A 27 -18.28 -1.90 -22.43
C ARG A 27 -18.94 -2.39 -23.71
N GLY A 28 -18.21 -2.36 -24.82
CA GLY A 28 -18.67 -2.89 -26.09
C GLY A 28 -19.16 -4.32 -25.98
N TYR A 29 -18.30 -5.20 -25.45
CA TYR A 29 -18.61 -6.61 -25.30
C TYR A 29 -19.75 -6.85 -24.31
N LEU A 30 -19.74 -6.19 -23.16
CA LEU A 30 -20.76 -6.36 -22.12
C LEU A 30 -22.16 -6.03 -22.64
N TRP A 31 -22.32 -4.91 -23.35
CA TRP A 31 -23.64 -4.41 -23.73
C TRP A 31 -24.12 -4.84 -25.11
N ARG A 32 -23.20 -5.15 -26.04
CA ARG A 32 -23.55 -5.40 -27.45
C ARG A 32 -22.83 -6.62 -28.06
N GLY A 33 -22.04 -7.35 -27.28
CA GLY A 33 -21.28 -8.51 -27.78
C GLY A 33 -20.23 -8.17 -28.84
N ARG A 34 -19.85 -6.90 -29.01
CA ARG A 34 -18.93 -6.42 -30.05
C ARG A 34 -17.98 -5.36 -29.53
N LYS A 35 -16.88 -5.10 -30.25
CA LYS A 35 -15.79 -4.21 -29.81
C LYS A 35 -16.24 -2.80 -29.41
N GLU A 36 -17.28 -2.26 -30.06
CA GLU A 36 -17.73 -0.88 -29.84
C GLU A 36 -19.18 -0.77 -29.37
N ALA A 37 -19.39 0.05 -28.32
CA ALA A 37 -20.69 0.51 -27.87
C ALA A 37 -20.79 2.05 -27.95
N LYS A 38 -21.91 2.55 -28.46
CA LYS A 38 -22.31 3.97 -28.41
C LYS A 38 -22.97 4.29 -27.07
N GLY A 39 -23.06 5.57 -26.70
CA GLY A 39 -23.59 6.02 -25.40
C GLY A 39 -24.97 5.44 -25.05
N GLY A 40 -25.90 5.39 -26.02
CA GLY A 40 -27.23 4.81 -25.82
C GLY A 40 -27.28 3.28 -25.74
N HIS A 41 -26.16 2.59 -25.84
CA HIS A 41 -26.10 1.13 -25.68
C HIS A 41 -25.83 0.70 -24.23
N CYS A 42 -25.32 1.59 -23.37
CA CYS A 42 -25.01 1.25 -21.98
C CYS A 42 -26.28 1.39 -21.12
N LEU A 43 -26.80 0.27 -20.60
CA LEU A 43 -27.96 0.31 -19.70
C LEU A 43 -27.60 0.82 -18.30
N VAL A 44 -26.33 0.69 -17.91
CA VAL A 44 -25.82 1.12 -16.60
C VAL A 44 -24.52 1.89 -16.79
N ALA A 45 -24.38 3.00 -16.05
CA ALA A 45 -23.15 3.79 -16.03
C ALA A 45 -21.96 2.94 -15.58
N TRP A 46 -20.81 3.10 -16.26
CA TRP A 46 -19.64 2.24 -16.03
C TRP A 46 -19.12 2.29 -14.60
N GLY A 47 -19.13 3.47 -13.97
CA GLY A 47 -18.75 3.61 -12.55
C GLY A 47 -19.70 2.93 -11.55
N LYS A 48 -20.91 2.52 -11.96
CA LYS A 48 -21.80 1.65 -11.17
C LYS A 48 -21.55 0.19 -11.51
N VAL A 49 -21.31 -0.14 -12.77
CA VAL A 49 -20.93 -1.49 -13.23
C VAL A 49 -19.71 -2.01 -12.46
N THR A 50 -18.72 -1.15 -12.21
CA THR A 50 -17.47 -1.54 -11.55
C THR A 50 -17.53 -1.65 -10.03
N ARG A 51 -18.69 -1.37 -9.41
CA ARG A 51 -18.86 -1.51 -7.97
C ARG A 51 -19.04 -2.98 -7.58
N PRO A 52 -18.69 -3.35 -6.33
CA PRO A 52 -19.08 -4.62 -5.73
C PRO A 52 -20.59 -4.85 -5.85
N LYS A 53 -21.00 -6.13 -5.89
CA LYS A 53 -22.42 -6.50 -6.05
C LYS A 53 -23.23 -6.07 -4.83
N GLU A 54 -22.60 -6.10 -3.67
CA GLU A 54 -23.12 -5.66 -2.37
C GLU A 54 -23.44 -4.15 -2.36
N LEU A 55 -22.76 -3.37 -3.22
CA LEU A 55 -22.98 -1.94 -3.41
C LEU A 55 -23.80 -1.63 -4.67
N GLY A 56 -24.55 -2.61 -5.18
CA GLY A 56 -25.46 -2.46 -6.33
C GLY A 56 -24.75 -2.35 -7.69
N GLY A 57 -23.52 -2.85 -7.79
CA GLY A 57 -22.78 -2.98 -9.06
C GLY A 57 -22.88 -4.37 -9.69
N LEU A 58 -22.14 -4.58 -10.78
CA LEU A 58 -22.08 -5.88 -11.47
C LEU A 58 -20.88 -6.73 -11.03
N GLY A 59 -20.01 -6.21 -10.15
CA GLY A 59 -18.81 -6.89 -9.71
C GLY A 59 -17.70 -6.98 -10.76
N ILE A 60 -17.75 -6.14 -11.80
CA ILE A 60 -16.65 -6.03 -12.78
C ILE A 60 -15.54 -5.19 -12.14
N SER A 61 -14.29 -5.65 -12.19
CA SER A 61 -13.20 -4.90 -11.56
C SER A 61 -12.94 -3.57 -12.28
N ASP A 62 -12.92 -2.49 -11.49
CA ASP A 62 -12.32 -1.21 -11.89
C ASP A 62 -10.83 -1.41 -12.16
N LEU A 63 -10.37 -1.11 -13.38
CA LEU A 63 -9.00 -1.41 -13.80
C LEU A 63 -7.95 -0.62 -13.01
N ARG A 64 -8.28 0.60 -12.59
CA ARG A 64 -7.36 1.45 -11.83
C ARG A 64 -7.17 0.86 -10.44
N ASN A 65 -8.27 0.55 -9.75
CA ASN A 65 -8.21 -0.05 -8.41
C ASN A 65 -7.61 -1.45 -8.45
N LEU A 66 -7.90 -2.23 -9.49
CA LEU A 66 -7.27 -3.54 -9.70
C LEU A 66 -5.75 -3.40 -9.87
N GLY A 67 -5.28 -2.45 -10.66
CA GLY A 67 -3.84 -2.18 -10.82
C GLY A 67 -3.17 -1.76 -9.50
N ILE A 68 -3.82 -0.90 -8.72
CA ILE A 68 -3.35 -0.51 -7.38
C ILE A 68 -3.24 -1.74 -6.47
N ALA A 69 -4.28 -2.56 -6.41
CA ALA A 69 -4.30 -3.76 -5.57
C ALA A 69 -3.23 -4.78 -5.97
N LEU A 70 -3.05 -5.04 -7.26
CA LEU A 70 -2.03 -5.96 -7.77
C LEU A 70 -0.60 -5.48 -7.44
N ARG A 71 -0.33 -4.19 -7.49
CA ARG A 71 0.98 -3.63 -7.14
C ARG A 71 1.20 -3.59 -5.62
N ALA A 72 0.16 -3.31 -4.84
CA ALA A 72 0.20 -3.41 -3.38
C ALA A 72 0.52 -4.84 -2.93
N ARG A 73 0.00 -5.86 -3.63
CA ARG A 73 0.37 -7.26 -3.39
C ARG A 73 1.87 -7.51 -3.58
N TRP A 74 2.51 -6.83 -4.53
CA TRP A 74 3.96 -6.94 -4.70
C TRP A 74 4.71 -6.40 -3.48
N LEU A 75 4.32 -5.22 -2.99
CA LEU A 75 4.89 -4.66 -1.76
C LEU A 75 4.71 -5.62 -0.58
N SER A 76 3.54 -6.27 -0.47
CA SER A 76 3.30 -7.29 0.56
C SER A 76 4.27 -8.45 0.44
N LEU A 77 4.42 -9.03 -0.76
CA LEU A 77 5.30 -10.19 -0.97
C LEU A 77 6.76 -9.87 -0.68
N GLN A 78 7.23 -8.65 -1.01
CA GLN A 78 8.60 -8.22 -0.70
C GLN A 78 8.81 -8.04 0.81
N ASN A 79 7.79 -7.62 1.55
CA ASN A 79 7.90 -7.40 2.99
C ASN A 79 7.75 -8.68 3.82
N THR A 80 7.07 -9.73 3.33
CA THR A 80 6.82 -10.94 4.11
C THR A 80 7.99 -11.93 4.09
N ASP A 81 8.75 -12.01 3.00
CA ASP A 81 9.87 -12.96 2.87
C ASP A 81 11.07 -12.31 2.16
N PRO A 82 12.06 -11.82 2.92
CA PRO A 82 13.27 -11.22 2.36
C PRO A 82 14.12 -12.20 1.54
N ASN A 83 14.00 -13.51 1.80
CA ASN A 83 14.83 -14.54 1.18
C ASN A 83 14.20 -15.12 -0.10
N HIS A 84 12.97 -14.74 -0.42
CA HIS A 84 12.32 -15.20 -1.63
C HIS A 84 12.95 -14.57 -2.88
N PRO A 85 13.13 -15.30 -4.00
CA PRO A 85 13.63 -14.77 -5.29
C PRO A 85 13.01 -13.45 -5.79
N TRP A 86 11.83 -13.08 -5.29
CA TRP A 86 11.13 -11.89 -5.72
C TRP A 86 11.46 -10.63 -4.92
N SER A 87 12.14 -10.76 -3.77
CA SER A 87 12.60 -9.63 -2.95
C SER A 87 13.56 -8.73 -3.72
N MET A 88 14.28 -9.30 -4.70
CA MET A 88 15.24 -8.59 -5.56
C MET A 88 14.61 -7.91 -6.78
N LEU A 89 13.30 -8.11 -7.05
CA LEU A 89 12.66 -7.49 -8.19
C LEU A 89 12.45 -5.98 -7.95
N GLN A 90 13.04 -5.16 -8.81
CA GLN A 90 12.81 -3.71 -8.80
C GLN A 90 11.50 -3.38 -9.53
N ILE A 91 10.36 -3.64 -8.89
CA ILE A 91 9.07 -3.23 -9.43
C ILE A 91 8.86 -1.74 -9.20
N GLN A 92 8.55 -1.03 -10.29
CA GLN A 92 8.18 0.37 -10.25
C GLN A 92 6.76 0.49 -9.67
N VAL A 93 6.67 0.84 -8.40
CA VAL A 93 5.39 1.07 -7.71
C VAL A 93 5.18 2.59 -7.55
N PRO A 94 4.07 3.15 -8.06
CA PRO A 94 3.76 4.57 -7.89
C PRO A 94 3.68 4.95 -6.41
N GLU A 95 4.10 6.19 -6.09
CA GLU A 95 4.17 6.67 -4.71
C GLU A 95 2.81 6.60 -3.99
N GLN A 96 1.71 6.82 -4.72
CA GLN A 96 0.36 6.73 -4.19
C GLN A 96 0.02 5.32 -3.71
N VAL A 97 0.56 4.28 -4.37
CA VAL A 97 0.35 2.88 -3.98
C VAL A 97 1.20 2.54 -2.75
N LYS A 98 2.44 3.04 -2.68
CA LYS A 98 3.29 2.88 -1.48
C LYS A 98 2.66 3.56 -0.26
N ALA A 99 2.17 4.78 -0.44
CA ALA A 99 1.45 5.51 0.61
C ALA A 99 0.22 4.73 1.08
N LEU A 100 -0.64 4.27 0.15
CA LEU A 100 -1.81 3.46 0.49
C LEU A 100 -1.42 2.18 1.24
N PHE A 101 -0.40 1.47 0.74
CA PHE A 101 0.08 0.23 1.35
C PHE A 101 0.63 0.46 2.75
N SER A 102 1.42 1.52 2.97
CA SER A 102 1.96 1.86 4.29
C SER A 102 0.89 2.20 5.33
N VAL A 103 -0.26 2.72 4.90
CA VAL A 103 -1.41 2.99 5.79
C VAL A 103 -2.23 1.73 6.04
N ALA A 104 -2.34 0.85 5.04
CA ALA A 104 -3.16 -0.35 5.11
C ALA A 104 -2.46 -1.54 5.81
N MET A 105 -1.13 -1.54 5.84
CA MET A 105 -0.36 -2.62 6.46
C MET A 105 -0.13 -2.37 7.94
N ALA A 106 -0.46 -3.38 8.75
CA ALA A 106 0.06 -3.52 10.09
C ALA A 106 1.28 -4.45 10.03
N SER A 107 2.36 -4.05 10.69
CA SER A 107 3.53 -4.90 10.91
C SER A 107 3.53 -5.32 12.37
N ASP A 108 3.67 -6.63 12.62
CA ASP A 108 3.95 -7.13 13.96
C ASP A 108 5.44 -6.97 14.23
N VAL A 109 5.76 -6.47 15.42
CA VAL A 109 7.13 -6.14 15.84
C VAL A 109 7.99 -7.39 16.07
N GLY A 110 7.35 -8.57 16.18
CA GLY A 110 8.03 -9.82 16.52
C GLY A 110 8.66 -9.72 17.91
N ASP A 111 9.95 -10.04 18.00
CA ASP A 111 10.74 -9.91 19.24
C ASP A 111 11.25 -8.48 19.51
N GLY A 112 11.09 -7.57 18.55
CA GLY A 112 11.50 -6.16 18.64
C GLY A 112 13.00 -5.90 18.60
N MET A 113 13.83 -6.91 18.29
CA MET A 113 15.29 -6.77 18.28
C MET A 113 15.82 -6.02 17.05
N GLU A 114 15.09 -6.05 15.93
CA GLU A 114 15.47 -5.37 14.69
C GLU A 114 14.64 -4.12 14.39
N THR A 115 13.66 -3.81 15.24
CA THR A 115 12.75 -2.67 15.05
C THR A 115 13.19 -1.49 15.92
N LEU A 116 13.43 -0.32 15.35
CA LEU A 116 13.83 0.88 16.08
C LEU A 116 12.65 1.54 16.79
N PHE A 117 12.74 1.71 18.11
CA PHE A 117 11.66 2.24 18.94
C PHE A 117 11.21 3.65 18.54
N TRP A 118 12.14 4.53 18.16
CA TRP A 118 11.83 5.92 17.87
C TRP A 118 11.52 6.20 16.39
N GLU A 119 12.08 5.39 15.49
CA GLU A 119 12.12 5.67 14.05
C GLU A 119 11.20 4.76 13.22
N ASP A 120 10.91 3.54 13.69
CA ASP A 120 10.11 2.58 12.94
C ASP A 120 8.61 2.61 13.30
N ARG A 121 7.78 2.10 12.39
CA ARG A 121 6.30 2.10 12.47
C ARG A 121 5.77 0.91 13.27
N TRP A 122 6.16 0.84 14.54
CA TRP A 122 5.89 -0.33 15.37
C TRP A 122 4.68 -0.16 16.30
N LEU A 123 4.29 1.10 16.59
CA LEU A 123 3.15 1.40 17.45
C LEU A 123 1.90 1.68 16.60
N HIS A 124 1.05 0.66 16.41
CA HIS A 124 -0.16 0.75 15.59
C HIS A 124 0.10 1.28 14.15
N GLY A 125 1.24 0.91 13.55
CA GLY A 125 1.64 1.35 12.21
C GLY A 125 2.15 2.79 12.12
N GLN A 126 2.35 3.45 13.27
CA GLN A 126 2.88 4.80 13.38
C GLN A 126 4.26 4.80 14.04
N ARG A 127 5.07 5.80 13.70
CA ARG A 127 6.33 6.06 14.41
C ARG A 127 6.03 6.89 15.65
N ILE A 128 6.82 6.73 16.71
CA ILE A 128 6.68 7.59 17.89
C ILE A 128 6.92 9.06 17.55
N VAL A 129 7.82 9.38 16.61
CA VAL A 129 8.03 10.76 16.15
C VAL A 129 6.77 11.39 15.51
N ASP A 130 5.89 10.58 14.91
CA ASP A 130 4.64 11.06 14.31
C ASP A 130 3.58 11.34 15.38
N ILE A 131 3.56 10.56 16.46
CA ILE A 131 2.58 10.67 17.56
C ILE A 131 3.01 11.72 18.60
N ALA A 132 4.29 11.72 18.95
CA ALA A 132 4.87 12.52 20.03
C ALA A 132 6.16 13.22 19.55
N PRO A 133 6.07 14.17 18.59
CA PRO A 133 7.24 14.85 18.02
C PRO A 133 8.04 15.64 19.08
N ARG A 134 7.37 16.16 20.12
CA ARG A 134 8.03 16.87 21.23
C ARG A 134 8.87 15.94 22.10
N LEU A 135 8.40 14.71 22.31
CA LEU A 135 9.14 13.69 23.05
C LEU A 135 10.37 13.24 22.24
N HIS A 136 10.21 12.98 20.94
CA HIS A 136 11.34 12.65 20.07
C HIS A 136 12.40 13.75 20.04
N ALA A 137 11.99 15.03 20.10
CA ALA A 137 12.91 16.17 20.08
C ALA A 137 13.86 16.23 21.29
N VAL A 138 13.48 15.68 22.45
CA VAL A 138 14.33 15.63 23.66
C VAL A 138 15.24 14.39 23.70
N VAL A 139 15.03 13.43 22.80
CA VAL A 139 15.83 12.21 22.70
C VAL A 139 17.12 12.49 21.92
N ALA A 140 18.23 11.95 22.41
CA ALA A 140 19.49 12.03 21.69
C ALA A 140 19.39 11.34 20.32
N LYS A 141 19.73 12.02 19.21
CA LYS A 141 19.72 11.44 17.85
C LYS A 141 20.44 10.09 17.73
N ARG A 142 21.52 9.88 18.50
CA ARG A 142 22.26 8.61 18.53
C ARG A 142 21.45 7.48 19.15
N VAL A 143 20.65 7.79 20.16
CA VAL A 143 19.77 6.82 20.84
C VAL A 143 18.57 6.51 19.97
N ALA A 144 17.92 7.53 19.39
CA ALA A 144 16.81 7.36 18.46
C ALA A 144 17.13 6.39 17.30
N LYS A 145 18.36 6.47 16.75
CA LYS A 145 18.81 5.64 15.63
C LYS A 145 19.31 4.23 16.01
N LYS A 146 19.33 3.87 17.29
CA LYS A 146 19.87 2.57 17.75
C LYS A 146 18.95 1.81 18.68
N ARG A 147 18.13 2.51 19.47
CA ARG A 147 17.26 1.89 20.47
C ARG A 147 16.23 1.02 19.77
N THR A 148 16.25 -0.27 20.08
CA THR A 148 15.29 -1.24 19.54
C THR A 148 14.04 -1.28 20.42
N VAL A 149 12.93 -1.80 19.90
CA VAL A 149 11.69 -1.94 20.67
C VAL A 149 11.88 -2.93 21.82
N ALA A 150 12.62 -4.01 21.61
CA ALA A 150 12.96 -4.98 22.66
C ALA A 150 13.70 -4.31 23.82
N GLU A 151 14.74 -3.53 23.51
CA GLU A 151 15.52 -2.80 24.51
C GLU A 151 14.68 -1.73 25.21
N ALA A 152 13.87 -0.99 24.46
CA ALA A 152 13.08 0.11 25.01
C ALA A 152 11.98 -0.36 25.97
N ILE A 153 11.26 -1.42 25.60
CA ILE A 153 10.16 -1.96 26.41
C ILE A 153 10.71 -2.70 27.63
N ASN A 154 11.85 -3.39 27.48
CA ASN A 154 12.49 -4.04 28.60
C ASN A 154 12.88 -3.00 29.66
N GLU A 155 12.36 -3.18 30.88
CA GLU A 155 12.57 -2.28 32.02
C GLU A 155 12.24 -0.80 31.79
N PHE A 156 11.43 -0.47 30.77
CA PHE A 156 11.07 0.90 30.39
C PHE A 156 12.28 1.81 30.10
N LEU A 157 13.36 1.25 29.54
CA LEU A 157 14.60 1.99 29.25
C LEU A 157 14.40 3.20 28.32
N TRP A 158 13.30 3.28 27.57
CA TRP A 158 12.97 4.45 26.77
C TRP A 158 12.76 5.73 27.61
N LEU A 159 12.35 5.61 28.88
CA LEU A 159 12.20 6.74 29.80
C LEU A 159 13.55 7.40 30.12
N HIS A 160 14.65 6.64 30.02
CA HIS A 160 16.00 7.13 30.24
C HIS A 160 16.65 7.73 28.98
N ASP A 161 15.94 7.71 27.85
CA ASP A 161 16.42 8.27 26.59
C ASP A 161 16.25 9.79 26.50
N GLU A 162 15.37 10.34 27.34
CA GLU A 162 15.22 11.77 27.54
C GLU A 162 16.53 12.31 28.14
N ARG A 163 17.23 13.17 27.38
CA ARG A 163 18.41 13.83 27.94
C ARG A 163 17.99 14.65 29.15
N GLN A 164 18.65 14.39 30.27
CA GLN A 164 18.82 15.38 31.34
C GLN A 164 19.48 16.62 30.72
N HIS A 165 18.68 17.55 30.18
CA HIS A 165 19.11 18.92 29.98
C HIS A 165 19.20 19.53 31.38
N THR A 166 20.31 19.26 32.06
CA THR A 166 20.78 20.13 33.13
C THR A 166 21.39 21.36 32.48
N GLN A 167 20.91 22.52 32.95
CA GLN A 167 21.27 23.91 32.61
C GLN A 167 20.46 24.57 31.49
#